data_AF-A0A455W4I5-F1
#
_entry.id   AF-A0A455W4I5-F1
#
_cell.length_a   1.000
_cell.length_b   1.000
_cell.length_c   1.000
_cell.angle_alpha   90.00
_cell.angle_beta   90.00
_cell.angle_gamma   90.00
#
_symmetry.space_group_name_H-M   'P 1'
#
loop_
_entity.id
_entity.type
_entity.pdbx_description
1 polymer ?
#
loop_
_entity_poly.entity_id
_entity_poly.type
_entity_poly.pdbx_seq_one_letter_code
_entity_poly.pdbx_strand_id
1 'polypeptide(L)'
;MNLKRRLAAVAVSTFAITPSALLAATLNVAATPVPHAEILEFVKPKLAKQGVELEVKVFTDYIQPNVQVVQKQLDANYFQHKPYLNEFNEGRGTSLVPIAGIHVEPFGAYSSKIDSLEALRDGATVAIPNDPTNGGRALLLLQKAGLIKLKDATNITATARDVVENPKNLDFKELEAATLPRVLNQVDLALINTNYALEAGLEPTKDALIIEGAESPYVNYLVARPDNKDSEAIKELARVLRSEAVKQFILEKYKGAVVPAF
;
A
#
# COMPACT_ATOMS: atom_id res chain seq x y z
N MET A 1 18.77 -71.58 -56.00
CA MET A 1 17.95 -70.35 -56.03
C MET A 1 17.47 -70.07 -54.60
N ASN A 2 18.18 -69.24 -53.83
CA ASN A 2 17.82 -68.92 -52.44
C ASN A 2 17.47 -67.43 -52.33
N LEU A 3 16.18 -67.15 -52.15
CA LEU A 3 15.61 -65.80 -52.04
C LEU A 3 15.58 -65.38 -50.56
N LYS A 4 16.53 -64.56 -50.12
CA LYS A 4 16.50 -63.95 -48.78
C LYS A 4 15.67 -62.66 -48.83
N ARG A 5 14.45 -62.70 -48.27
CA ARG A 5 13.64 -61.51 -47.96
C ARG A 5 14.30 -60.74 -46.82
N ARG A 6 14.59 -59.44 -47.03
CA ARG A 6 14.98 -58.50 -45.97
C ARG A 6 13.73 -57.72 -45.55
N LEU A 7 13.32 -57.85 -44.29
CA LEU A 7 12.37 -56.92 -43.66
C LEU A 7 13.14 -55.68 -43.22
N ALA A 8 12.70 -54.50 -43.66
CA ALA A 8 13.12 -53.21 -43.11
C ALA A 8 12.17 -52.85 -41.96
N ALA A 9 12.70 -52.74 -40.74
CA ALA A 9 11.97 -52.22 -39.59
C ALA A 9 12.02 -50.69 -39.62
N VAL A 10 10.86 -50.04 -39.77
CA VAL A 10 10.70 -48.60 -39.61
C VAL A 10 10.57 -48.30 -38.13
N ALA A 11 11.58 -47.67 -37.54
CA ALA A 11 11.53 -47.19 -36.17
C ALA A 11 10.74 -45.87 -36.13
N VAL A 12 9.53 -45.92 -35.57
CA VAL A 12 8.75 -44.73 -35.24
C VAL A 12 9.26 -44.20 -33.90
N SER A 13 10.07 -43.14 -33.95
CA SER A 13 10.51 -42.40 -32.77
C SER A 13 9.36 -41.51 -32.27
N THR A 14 8.68 -41.95 -31.22
CA THR A 14 7.73 -41.14 -30.46
C THR A 14 8.49 -40.08 -29.66
N PHE A 15 8.41 -38.82 -30.10
CA PHE A 15 8.82 -37.68 -29.29
C PHE A 15 7.82 -37.55 -28.13
N ALA A 16 8.23 -37.97 -26.93
CA ALA A 16 7.48 -37.68 -25.72
C ALA A 16 7.60 -36.19 -25.42
N ILE A 17 6.49 -35.46 -25.57
CA ILE A 17 6.38 -34.08 -25.06
C ILE A 17 6.31 -34.20 -23.54
N THR A 18 7.43 -34.03 -22.86
CA THR A 18 7.43 -33.83 -21.41
C THR A 18 6.81 -32.46 -21.15
N PRO A 19 5.76 -32.36 -20.32
CA PRO A 19 5.32 -31.05 -19.85
C PRO A 19 6.49 -30.47 -19.06
N SER A 20 7.04 -29.35 -19.51
CA SER A 20 7.93 -28.55 -18.69
C SER A 20 7.16 -28.21 -17.42
N ALA A 21 7.54 -28.82 -16.31
CA ALA A 21 7.18 -28.30 -15.01
C ALA A 21 7.66 -26.84 -15.02
N LEU A 22 6.73 -25.89 -15.06
CA LEU A 22 7.05 -24.49 -14.78
C LEU A 22 7.79 -24.53 -13.44
N LEU A 23 9.08 -24.19 -13.44
CA LEU A 23 9.79 -23.90 -12.21
C LEU A 23 8.94 -22.87 -11.48
N ALA A 24 8.38 -23.26 -10.32
CA ALA A 24 7.53 -22.37 -9.54
C ALA A 24 8.34 -21.10 -9.25
N ALA A 25 7.88 -19.97 -9.79
CA ALA A 25 8.57 -18.71 -9.61
C ALA A 25 8.27 -18.24 -8.19
N THR A 26 9.29 -18.18 -7.33
CA THR A 26 9.16 -17.52 -6.03
C THR A 26 9.14 -16.01 -6.23
N LEU A 27 8.11 -15.37 -5.71
CA LEU A 27 7.91 -13.93 -5.77
C LEU A 27 7.98 -13.37 -4.35
N ASN A 28 8.99 -12.54 -4.07
CA ASN A 28 9.21 -11.95 -2.75
C ASN A 28 8.63 -10.53 -2.71
N VAL A 29 7.65 -10.29 -1.85
CA VAL A 29 6.89 -9.03 -1.81
C VAL A 29 7.01 -8.38 -0.44
N ALA A 30 7.49 -7.13 -0.39
CA ALA A 30 7.44 -6.32 0.81
C ALA A 30 6.02 -5.80 1.06
N ALA A 31 5.56 -5.81 2.31
CA ALA A 31 4.28 -5.23 2.69
C ALA A 31 4.29 -4.70 4.13
N THR A 32 3.41 -3.75 4.40
CA THR A 32 3.04 -3.38 5.78
C THR A 32 2.07 -4.40 6.38
N PRO A 33 1.97 -4.51 7.72
CA PRO A 33 1.27 -5.64 8.35
C PRO A 33 -0.22 -5.71 7.99
N VAL A 34 -0.93 -4.58 8.11
CA VAL A 34 -2.37 -4.48 7.85
C VAL A 34 -2.62 -3.27 6.95
N PRO A 35 -3.49 -3.35 5.93
CA PRO A 35 -4.14 -4.55 5.40
C PRO A 35 -3.25 -5.37 4.45
N HIS A 36 -2.08 -4.85 4.08
CA HIS A 36 -1.35 -5.29 2.89
C HIS A 36 -0.86 -6.73 2.96
N ALA A 37 -0.17 -7.10 4.04
CA ALA A 37 0.29 -8.48 4.23
C ALA A 37 -0.90 -9.44 4.38
N GLU A 38 -1.97 -9.04 5.07
CA GLU A 38 -3.17 -9.88 5.21
C GLU A 38 -3.84 -10.17 3.86
N ILE A 39 -3.90 -9.18 2.96
CA ILE A 39 -4.42 -9.36 1.60
C ILE A 39 -3.49 -10.28 0.79
N LEU A 40 -2.18 -10.13 0.93
CA LEU A 40 -1.20 -11.01 0.26
C LEU A 40 -1.30 -12.45 0.75
N GLU A 41 -1.43 -12.67 2.06
CA GLU A 41 -1.63 -13.99 2.65
C GLU A 41 -2.95 -14.62 2.19
N PHE A 42 -4.02 -13.84 2.03
CA PHE A 42 -5.29 -14.33 1.49
C PHE A 42 -5.14 -14.85 0.05
N VAL A 43 -4.32 -14.22 -0.80
CA VAL A 43 -4.13 -14.65 -2.19
C VAL A 43 -3.06 -15.73 -2.38
N LYS A 44 -2.15 -15.91 -1.40
CA LYS A 44 -1.03 -16.86 -1.47
C LYS A 44 -1.45 -18.28 -1.88
N PRO A 45 -2.51 -18.91 -1.32
CA PRO A 45 -2.94 -20.25 -1.75
C PRO A 45 -3.43 -20.33 -3.19
N LYS A 46 -4.00 -19.26 -3.73
CA LYS A 46 -4.49 -19.21 -5.11
C LYS A 46 -3.33 -19.06 -6.10
N LEU A 47 -2.32 -18.25 -5.76
CA LEU A 47 -1.10 -18.09 -6.54
C LEU A 47 -0.27 -19.38 -6.61
N ALA A 48 -0.16 -20.11 -5.50
CA ALA A 48 0.57 -21.38 -5.48
C ALA A 48 -0.05 -22.40 -6.46
N LYS A 49 -1.39 -22.48 -6.54
CA LYS A 49 -2.10 -23.31 -7.53
C LYS A 49 -1.85 -22.87 -8.98
N GLN A 50 -1.40 -21.64 -9.20
CA GLN A 50 -1.08 -21.05 -10.49
C GLN A 50 0.43 -21.10 -10.78
N GLY A 51 1.22 -21.79 -9.94
CA GLY A 51 2.66 -21.97 -10.12
C GLY A 51 3.51 -20.79 -9.65
N VAL A 52 2.94 -19.89 -8.84
CA VAL A 52 3.66 -18.76 -8.24
C VAL A 52 3.70 -18.93 -6.72
N GLU A 53 4.89 -19.14 -6.16
CA GLU A 53 5.07 -19.19 -4.71
C GLU A 53 5.27 -17.76 -4.20
N LEU A 54 4.36 -17.28 -3.33
CA LEU A 54 4.42 -15.92 -2.80
C LEU A 54 5.08 -15.92 -1.42
N GLU A 55 6.17 -15.18 -1.26
CA GLU A 55 6.81 -14.93 0.03
C GLU A 55 6.62 -13.47 0.46
N VAL A 56 5.98 -13.26 1.61
CA VAL A 56 5.66 -11.93 2.14
C VAL A 56 6.69 -11.52 3.18
N LYS A 57 7.40 -10.42 2.92
CA LYS A 57 8.32 -9.80 3.88
C LYS A 57 7.64 -8.60 4.52
N VAL A 58 7.31 -8.70 5.80
CA VAL A 58 6.62 -7.64 6.53
C VAL A 58 7.62 -6.58 7.03
N PHE A 59 7.28 -5.31 6.82
CA PHE A 59 8.01 -4.14 7.32
C PHE A 59 7.06 -3.23 8.10
N THR A 60 7.58 -2.52 9.10
CA THR A 60 6.80 -1.60 9.95
C THR A 60 7.02 -0.13 9.59
N ASP A 61 7.85 0.15 8.59
CA ASP A 61 8.17 1.50 8.11
C ASP A 61 7.89 1.65 6.60
N TYR A 62 7.89 2.88 6.11
CA TYR A 62 7.60 3.21 4.72
C TYR A 62 8.84 3.35 3.81
N ILE A 63 10.05 3.20 4.35
CA ILE A 63 11.30 3.41 3.61
C ILE A 63 11.84 2.09 3.09
N GLN A 64 11.97 1.09 3.98
CA GLN A 64 12.59 -0.19 3.66
C GLN A 64 11.90 -0.94 2.53
N PRO A 65 10.55 -1.02 2.43
CA PRO A 65 9.90 -1.74 1.32
C PRO A 65 10.36 -1.27 -0.07
N ASN A 66 10.53 0.04 -0.28
CA ASN A 66 11.03 0.57 -1.55
C ASN A 66 12.53 0.31 -1.73
N VAL A 67 13.34 0.55 -0.70
CA VAL A 67 14.80 0.33 -0.74
C VAL A 67 15.13 -1.11 -1.14
N GLN A 68 14.43 -2.07 -0.55
CA GLN A 68 14.64 -3.50 -0.79
C GLN A 68 14.27 -3.92 -2.22
N VAL A 69 13.22 -3.33 -2.80
CA VAL A 69 12.84 -3.56 -4.20
C VAL A 69 13.83 -2.92 -5.17
N VAL A 70 14.29 -1.70 -4.89
CA VAL A 70 15.33 -1.01 -5.69
C VAL A 70 16.63 -1.81 -5.71
N GLN A 71 17.04 -2.35 -4.57
CA GLN A 71 18.26 -3.15 -4.42
C GLN A 71 18.13 -4.58 -4.95
N LYS A 72 17.00 -4.93 -5.57
CA LYS A 72 16.71 -6.28 -6.09
C LYS A 72 16.74 -7.39 -5.03
N GLN A 73 16.59 -7.03 -3.75
CA GLN A 73 16.46 -8.00 -2.65
C GLN A 73 15.03 -8.55 -2.58
N LEU A 74 14.04 -7.77 -3.04
CA LEU A 74 12.65 -8.17 -3.16
C LEU A 74 12.14 -7.83 -4.57
N ASP A 75 11.11 -8.53 -5.04
CA ASP A 75 10.61 -8.42 -6.41
C ASP A 75 9.60 -7.28 -6.57
N ALA A 76 8.75 -7.08 -5.58
CA ALA A 76 7.74 -6.05 -5.55
C ALA A 76 7.48 -5.57 -4.11
N ASN A 77 6.70 -4.50 -3.98
CA ASN A 77 6.13 -4.11 -2.72
C ASN A 77 4.66 -3.70 -2.87
N TYR A 78 3.96 -3.73 -1.75
CA TYR A 78 2.56 -3.35 -1.63
C TYR A 78 2.36 -2.71 -0.25
N PHE A 79 2.46 -1.38 -0.20
CA PHE A 79 2.30 -0.60 1.04
C PHE A 79 1.97 0.88 0.81
N GLN A 80 2.09 1.37 -0.42
CA GLN A 80 2.16 2.81 -0.71
C GLN A 80 1.16 3.25 -1.77
N HIS A 81 0.83 4.53 -1.73
CA HIS A 81 0.06 5.20 -2.77
C HIS A 81 0.94 5.96 -3.77
N LYS A 82 0.36 6.32 -4.92
CA LYS A 82 1.08 6.94 -6.04
C LYS A 82 1.83 8.25 -5.69
N PRO A 83 1.28 9.19 -4.91
CA PRO A 83 2.04 10.40 -4.52
C PRO A 83 3.36 10.06 -3.80
N TYR A 84 3.31 9.20 -2.78
CA TYR A 84 4.50 8.71 -2.07
C TYR A 84 5.50 8.03 -2.99
N LEU A 85 5.04 7.16 -3.91
CA LEU A 85 5.92 6.52 -4.89
C LEU A 85 6.66 7.55 -5.77
N ASN A 86 5.96 8.60 -6.21
CA ASN A 86 6.55 9.66 -7.02
C ASN A 86 7.60 10.44 -6.22
N GLU A 87 7.28 10.83 -4.99
CA GLU A 87 8.22 11.51 -4.08
C GLU A 87 9.47 10.66 -3.84
N PHE A 88 9.30 9.37 -3.54
CA PHE A 88 10.42 8.48 -3.25
C PHE A 88 11.34 8.36 -4.47
N ASN A 89 10.77 8.24 -5.67
CA ASN A 89 11.51 8.18 -6.92
C ASN A 89 12.26 9.49 -7.20
N GLU A 90 11.59 10.64 -7.07
CA GLU A 90 12.18 11.95 -7.29
C GLU A 90 13.31 12.23 -6.29
N GLY A 91 13.05 12.02 -4.99
CA GLY A 91 14.00 12.29 -3.91
C GLY A 91 15.22 11.37 -3.88
N ARG A 92 15.14 10.17 -4.50
CA ARG A 92 16.21 9.17 -4.48
C ARG A 92 16.77 8.81 -5.85
N GLY A 93 16.28 9.44 -6.93
CA GLY A 93 16.68 9.12 -8.30
C GLY A 93 16.36 7.68 -8.70
N THR A 94 15.28 7.11 -8.16
CA THR A 94 14.83 5.74 -8.48
C THR A 94 13.70 5.76 -9.51
N SER A 95 13.35 4.58 -10.01
CA SER A 95 12.37 4.45 -11.10
C SER A 95 11.37 3.32 -10.85
N LEU A 96 10.97 3.09 -9.60
CA LEU A 96 9.94 2.10 -9.28
C LEU A 96 8.62 2.46 -9.98
N VAL A 97 7.86 1.47 -10.41
CA VAL A 97 6.66 1.66 -11.24
C VAL A 97 5.42 1.02 -10.62
N PRO A 98 4.25 1.68 -10.68
CA PRO A 98 2.99 1.07 -10.27
C PRO A 98 2.59 -0.02 -11.27
N ILE A 99 2.16 -1.17 -10.76
CA ILE A 99 1.68 -2.32 -11.53
C ILE A 99 0.16 -2.35 -11.54
N ALA A 100 -0.46 -2.24 -10.37
CA ALA A 100 -1.90 -2.34 -10.20
C ALA A 100 -2.35 -1.57 -8.96
N GLY A 101 -3.38 -0.73 -9.10
CA GLY A 101 -4.06 -0.13 -7.96
C GLY A 101 -4.99 -1.16 -7.31
N ILE A 102 -4.96 -1.27 -5.99
CA ILE A 102 -5.63 -2.37 -5.28
C ILE A 102 -6.76 -1.83 -4.38
N HIS A 103 -6.44 -0.88 -3.51
CA HIS A 103 -7.41 -0.33 -2.56
C HIS A 103 -7.09 1.12 -2.18
N VAL A 104 -8.04 1.76 -1.52
CA VAL A 104 -7.91 3.07 -0.87
C VAL A 104 -8.03 2.88 0.63
N GLU A 105 -7.25 3.66 1.37
CA GLU A 105 -7.24 3.75 2.83
C GLU A 105 -7.61 5.18 3.23
N PRO A 106 -8.88 5.44 3.63
CA PRO A 106 -9.31 6.78 4.04
C PRO A 106 -8.53 7.26 5.27
N PHE A 107 -7.77 8.33 5.10
CA PHE A 107 -6.94 8.92 6.15
C PHE A 107 -7.78 9.62 7.22
N GLY A 108 -7.38 9.52 8.49
CA GLY A 108 -8.20 9.99 9.60
C GLY A 108 -7.45 10.85 10.61
N ALA A 109 -8.20 11.68 11.33
CA ALA A 109 -7.74 12.34 12.55
C ALA A 109 -8.31 11.65 13.78
N TYR A 110 -7.47 11.39 14.76
CA TYR A 110 -7.80 10.63 15.96
C TYR A 110 -7.34 11.39 17.21
N SER A 111 -8.04 11.19 18.31
CA SER A 111 -7.64 11.71 19.62
C SER A 111 -8.03 10.74 20.72
N SER A 112 -7.22 10.67 21.78
CA SER A 112 -7.60 10.01 23.03
C SER A 112 -8.03 11.01 24.11
N LYS A 113 -8.11 12.31 23.79
CA LYS A 113 -8.37 13.40 24.74
C LYS A 113 -9.66 14.18 24.47
N ILE A 114 -10.15 14.15 23.24
CA ILE A 114 -11.33 14.87 22.79
C ILE A 114 -12.23 13.98 21.93
N ASP A 115 -13.54 14.18 22.04
CA ASP A 115 -14.54 13.42 21.30
C ASP A 115 -15.02 14.13 20.02
N SER A 116 -14.61 15.39 19.82
CA SER A 116 -14.98 16.19 18.64
C SER A 116 -13.97 17.29 18.37
N LEU A 117 -13.88 17.76 17.12
CA LEU A 117 -12.92 18.80 16.72
C LEU A 117 -13.21 20.17 17.35
N GLU A 118 -14.46 20.45 17.72
CA GLU A 118 -14.86 21.69 18.40
C GLU A 118 -14.18 21.82 19.77
N ALA A 119 -13.92 20.69 20.43
CA ALA A 119 -13.24 20.61 21.72
C ALA A 119 -11.72 20.87 21.64
N LEU A 120 -11.15 21.03 20.44
CA LEU A 120 -9.75 21.47 20.29
C LEU A 120 -9.55 22.84 20.95
N ARG A 121 -8.72 22.88 21.97
CA ARG A 121 -8.29 24.12 22.63
C ARG A 121 -7.37 24.96 21.73
N ASP A 122 -7.26 26.24 22.04
CA ASP A 122 -6.21 27.09 21.48
C ASP A 122 -4.82 26.56 21.88
N GLY A 123 -3.87 26.58 20.95
CA GLY A 123 -2.53 26.03 21.16
C GLY A 123 -2.45 24.51 21.18
N ALA A 124 -3.51 23.80 20.76
CA ALA A 124 -3.53 22.34 20.75
C ALA A 124 -2.39 21.75 19.91
N THR A 125 -1.76 20.69 20.42
CA THR A 125 -0.70 19.98 19.71
C THR A 125 -1.29 18.98 18.72
N VAL A 126 -0.95 19.12 17.44
CA VAL A 126 -1.45 18.27 16.35
C VAL A 126 -0.28 17.50 15.73
N ALA A 127 -0.26 16.18 15.88
CA ALA A 127 0.77 15.34 15.27
C ALA A 127 0.37 14.98 13.83
N ILE A 128 1.32 15.13 12.89
CA ILE A 128 1.16 14.78 11.47
C ILE A 128 2.34 13.95 10.98
N PRO A 129 2.19 13.17 9.89
CA PRO A 129 3.30 12.47 9.26
C PRO A 129 4.38 13.45 8.77
N ASN A 130 5.64 13.05 8.86
CA ASN A 130 6.80 13.87 8.47
C ASN A 130 7.29 13.63 7.03
N ASP A 131 6.76 12.62 6.31
CA ASP A 131 7.02 12.51 4.89
C ASP A 131 6.20 13.56 4.11
N PRO A 132 6.72 14.12 3.00
CA PRO A 132 6.11 15.26 2.34
C PRO A 132 4.65 15.02 1.92
N THR A 133 4.35 13.82 1.44
CA THR A 133 3.03 13.53 0.85
C THR A 133 1.96 13.26 1.89
N ASN A 134 2.28 12.52 2.96
CA ASN A 134 1.32 12.29 4.03
C ASN A 134 1.19 13.49 4.97
N GLY A 135 2.26 14.28 5.16
CA GLY A 135 2.19 15.57 5.87
C GLY A 135 1.29 16.56 5.13
N GLY A 136 1.45 16.70 3.82
CA GLY A 136 0.55 17.51 2.98
C GLY A 136 -0.89 16.99 3.01
N ARG A 137 -1.09 15.67 2.90
CA ARG A 137 -2.41 15.03 3.04
C ARG A 137 -3.09 15.36 4.37
N ALA A 138 -2.34 15.35 5.47
CA ALA A 138 -2.81 15.72 6.79
C ALA A 138 -3.30 17.17 6.86
N LEU A 139 -2.52 18.10 6.33
CA LEU A 139 -2.89 19.52 6.30
C LEU A 139 -4.11 19.78 5.40
N LEU A 140 -4.21 19.08 4.27
CA LEU A 140 -5.38 19.15 3.39
C LEU A 140 -6.66 18.66 4.09
N LEU A 141 -6.55 17.58 4.87
CA LEU A 141 -7.69 17.07 5.65
C LEU A 141 -8.11 18.06 6.75
N LEU A 142 -7.14 18.66 7.45
CA LEU A 142 -7.41 19.70 8.45
C LEU A 142 -8.05 20.95 7.84
N GLN A 143 -7.61 21.36 6.64
CA GLN A 143 -8.24 22.45 5.89
C GLN A 143 -9.67 22.09 5.50
N LYS A 144 -9.92 20.87 5.01
CA LYS A 144 -11.27 20.41 4.67
C LYS A 144 -12.20 20.42 5.89
N ALA A 145 -11.66 20.19 7.08
CA ALA A 145 -12.37 20.30 8.35
C ALA A 145 -12.51 21.75 8.88
N GLY A 146 -11.99 22.75 8.16
CA GLY A 146 -12.08 24.16 8.54
C GLY A 146 -11.20 24.57 9.72
N LEU A 147 -10.21 23.75 10.10
CA LEU A 147 -9.31 24.04 11.22
C LEU A 147 -8.16 24.98 10.84
N ILE A 148 -7.75 24.96 9.58
CA ILE A 148 -6.70 25.80 9.02
C ILE A 148 -7.05 26.20 7.58
N LYS A 149 -6.28 27.13 7.01
CA LYS A 149 -6.27 27.41 5.58
C LYS A 149 -4.85 27.35 5.05
N LEU A 150 -4.67 26.69 3.91
CA LEU A 150 -3.41 26.61 3.19
C LEU A 150 -3.35 27.71 2.13
N LYS A 151 -2.12 28.14 1.82
CA LYS A 151 -1.84 29.06 0.71
C LYS A 151 -2.33 28.50 -0.62
N ASP A 152 -2.12 27.20 -0.83
CA ASP A 152 -2.60 26.44 -1.98
C ASP A 152 -3.29 25.17 -1.49
N ALA A 153 -4.60 25.12 -1.67
CA ALA A 153 -5.46 24.00 -1.28
C ALA A 153 -5.29 22.74 -2.16
N THR A 154 -4.44 22.81 -3.19
CA THR A 154 -4.15 21.69 -4.10
C THR A 154 -2.73 21.14 -3.92
N ASN A 155 -1.91 21.78 -3.08
CA ASN A 155 -0.53 21.35 -2.83
C ASN A 155 -0.51 20.09 -1.95
N ILE A 156 -0.31 18.93 -2.59
CA ILE A 156 -0.21 17.61 -1.94
C ILE A 156 1.06 17.43 -1.08
N THR A 157 2.01 18.36 -1.17
CA THR A 157 3.26 18.39 -0.39
C THR A 157 3.32 19.64 0.50
N ALA A 158 2.16 20.21 0.84
CA ALA A 158 2.10 21.36 1.74
C ALA A 158 2.77 21.04 3.09
N THR A 159 3.40 22.05 3.67
CA THR A 159 4.04 21.98 5.00
C THR A 159 3.34 22.92 5.97
N ALA A 160 3.67 22.84 7.26
CA ALA A 160 3.14 23.77 8.26
C ALA A 160 3.43 25.25 7.92
N ARG A 161 4.47 25.54 7.12
CA ARG A 161 4.81 26.89 6.65
C ARG A 161 3.85 27.44 5.59
N ASP A 162 3.07 26.56 4.95
CA ASP A 162 2.10 26.93 3.93
C ASP A 162 0.72 27.27 4.53
N VAL A 163 0.57 27.20 5.86
CA VAL A 163 -0.64 27.57 6.58
C VAL A 163 -0.75 29.10 6.69
N VAL A 164 -1.82 29.66 6.13
CA VAL A 164 -2.08 31.12 6.09
C VAL A 164 -3.14 31.57 7.08
N GLU A 165 -4.03 30.68 7.52
CA GLU A 165 -4.98 30.94 8.61
C GLU A 165 -4.95 29.77 9.60
N ASN A 166 -4.75 30.05 10.89
CA ASN A 166 -4.70 29.07 11.98
C ASN A 166 -5.38 29.66 13.24
N PRO A 167 -6.73 29.75 13.26
CA PRO A 167 -7.47 30.51 14.28
C PRO A 167 -7.35 29.93 15.70
N LYS A 168 -6.97 28.65 15.85
CA LYS A 168 -6.74 27.98 17.14
C LYS A 168 -5.25 27.88 17.49
N ASN A 169 -4.36 28.56 16.78
CA ASN A 169 -2.91 28.53 17.00
C ASN A 169 -2.35 27.10 17.15
N LEU A 170 -2.84 26.15 16.35
CA LEU A 170 -2.45 24.74 16.42
C LEU A 170 -0.93 24.59 16.25
N ASP A 171 -0.31 23.79 17.13
CA ASP A 171 1.12 23.47 17.11
C ASP A 171 1.35 22.13 16.40
N PHE A 172 1.91 22.17 15.19
CA PHE A 172 2.15 20.98 14.38
C PHE A 172 3.43 20.25 14.81
N LYS A 173 3.31 18.96 15.11
CA LYS A 173 4.44 18.05 15.35
C LYS A 173 4.56 17.04 14.22
N GLU A 174 5.59 17.20 13.40
CA GLU A 174 5.91 16.26 12.33
C GLU A 174 6.66 15.05 12.92
N LEU A 175 6.07 13.86 12.79
CA LEU A 175 6.62 12.61 13.30
C LEU A 175 6.58 11.53 12.22
N GLU A 176 7.38 10.48 12.39
CA GLU A 176 7.26 9.30 11.53
C GLU A 176 5.85 8.70 11.62
N ALA A 177 5.25 8.35 10.49
CA ALA A 177 3.87 7.84 10.41
C ALA A 177 3.62 6.67 11.37
N ALA A 178 4.57 5.72 11.48
CA ALA A 178 4.48 4.56 12.37
C ALA A 178 4.41 4.92 13.87
N THR A 179 4.87 6.12 14.24
CA THR A 179 4.88 6.60 15.63
C THR A 179 3.55 7.21 16.06
N LEU A 180 2.75 7.71 15.11
CA LEU A 180 1.55 8.52 15.40
C LEU A 180 0.50 7.83 16.28
N PRO A 181 0.17 6.54 16.10
CA PRO A 181 -0.77 5.87 17.01
C PRO A 181 -0.28 5.83 18.47
N ARG A 182 1.04 5.73 18.68
CA ARG A 182 1.65 5.56 20.01
C ARG A 182 1.70 6.86 20.82
N VAL A 183 1.53 8.01 20.17
CA VAL A 183 1.61 9.33 20.80
C VAL A 183 0.23 9.95 21.05
N LEU A 184 -0.87 9.24 20.79
CA LEU A 184 -2.24 9.75 21.00
C LEU A 184 -2.48 10.29 22.40
N ASN A 185 -1.87 9.68 23.43
CA ASN A 185 -1.96 10.15 24.81
C ASN A 185 -1.11 11.40 25.11
N GLN A 186 -0.15 11.75 24.24
CA GLN A 186 0.76 12.88 24.41
C GLN A 186 0.30 14.11 23.65
N VAL A 187 -0.38 13.95 22.51
CA VAL A 187 -0.87 15.06 21.67
C VAL A 187 -2.37 15.26 21.82
N ASP A 188 -2.91 16.36 21.27
CA ASP A 188 -4.35 16.66 21.37
C ASP A 188 -5.12 16.10 20.15
N LEU A 189 -4.44 15.97 19.01
CA LEU A 189 -4.95 15.33 17.79
C LEU A 189 -3.78 14.68 17.03
N ALA A 190 -3.99 13.54 16.39
CA ALA A 190 -3.02 12.91 15.49
C ALA A 190 -3.68 12.53 14.15
N LEU A 191 -2.98 12.79 13.05
CA LEU A 191 -3.41 12.47 11.69
C LEU A 191 -2.74 11.18 11.24
N ILE A 192 -3.48 10.07 11.18
CA ILE A 192 -2.91 8.72 11.12
C ILE A 192 -3.32 8.00 9.83
N ASN A 193 -2.35 7.36 9.17
CA ASN A 193 -2.59 6.46 8.06
C ASN A 193 -3.39 5.24 8.50
N THR A 194 -4.35 4.81 7.70
CA THR A 194 -5.30 3.76 8.08
C THR A 194 -4.62 2.43 8.38
N ASN A 195 -3.59 2.03 7.62
CA ASN A 195 -2.77 0.86 7.93
C ASN A 195 -2.24 0.88 9.39
N TYR A 196 -1.71 2.02 9.84
CA TYR A 196 -1.17 2.17 11.20
C TYR A 196 -2.26 2.33 12.25
N ALA A 197 -3.39 2.94 11.90
CA ALA A 197 -4.56 2.99 12.78
C ALA A 197 -5.10 1.57 13.06
N LEU A 198 -5.26 0.77 12.00
CA LEU A 198 -5.70 -0.63 12.10
C LEU A 198 -4.69 -1.49 12.86
N GLU A 199 -3.39 -1.31 12.61
CA GLU A 199 -2.33 -2.01 13.35
C GLU A 199 -2.36 -1.69 14.86
N ALA A 200 -2.71 -0.45 15.21
CA ALA A 200 -2.86 -0.01 16.59
C ALA A 200 -4.22 -0.38 17.23
N GLY A 201 -5.09 -1.08 16.50
CA GLY A 201 -6.40 -1.51 16.97
C GLY A 201 -7.48 -0.42 16.97
N LEU A 202 -7.24 0.72 16.31
CA LEU A 202 -8.27 1.72 16.05
C LEU A 202 -9.21 1.22 14.95
N GLU A 203 -10.49 1.60 15.05
CA GLU A 203 -11.51 1.40 14.04
C GLU A 203 -11.75 2.72 13.28
N PRO A 204 -11.17 2.92 12.08
CA PRO A 204 -11.25 4.21 11.36
C PRO A 204 -12.67 4.73 11.15
N THR A 205 -13.64 3.83 10.92
CA THR A 205 -15.05 4.21 10.70
C THR A 205 -15.79 4.62 11.97
N LYS A 206 -15.18 4.46 13.15
CA LYS A 206 -15.78 4.81 14.45
C LYS A 206 -14.96 5.82 15.23
N ASP A 207 -13.64 5.63 15.25
CA ASP A 207 -12.73 6.36 16.14
C ASP A 207 -12.18 7.64 15.50
N ALA A 208 -12.29 7.79 14.17
CA ALA A 208 -11.82 8.98 13.50
C ALA A 208 -12.78 10.16 13.74
N LEU A 209 -12.27 11.28 14.25
CA LEU A 209 -13.01 12.53 14.42
C LEU A 209 -13.32 13.20 13.08
N ILE A 210 -12.41 13.03 12.12
CA ILE A 210 -12.63 13.30 10.70
C ILE A 210 -11.93 12.23 9.88
N ILE A 211 -12.50 11.90 8.73
CA ILE A 211 -11.96 10.92 7.81
C ILE A 211 -12.10 11.42 6.38
N GLU A 212 -11.15 11.05 5.52
CA GLU A 212 -11.25 11.32 4.10
C GLU A 212 -12.52 10.68 3.50
N GLY A 213 -13.07 11.35 2.48
CA GLY A 213 -14.23 10.86 1.75
C GLY A 213 -13.85 9.92 0.61
N ALA A 214 -14.87 9.42 -0.09
CA ALA A 214 -14.72 8.47 -1.20
C ALA A 214 -13.84 8.97 -2.37
N GLU A 215 -13.69 10.29 -2.53
CA GLU A 215 -12.86 10.94 -3.57
C GLU A 215 -11.35 10.93 -3.25
N SER A 216 -10.90 10.11 -2.30
CA SER A 216 -9.49 10.06 -1.90
C SER A 216 -8.59 9.63 -3.08
N PRO A 217 -7.62 10.46 -3.52
CA PRO A 217 -6.75 10.13 -4.66
C PRO A 217 -5.64 9.12 -4.30
N TYR A 218 -5.60 8.64 -3.06
CA TYR A 218 -4.49 7.88 -2.48
C TYR A 218 -4.70 6.37 -2.62
N VAL A 219 -4.92 5.91 -3.85
CA VAL A 219 -4.95 4.47 -4.18
C VAL A 219 -3.59 3.86 -3.86
N ASN A 220 -3.60 2.76 -3.11
CA ASN A 220 -2.45 1.91 -2.83
C ASN A 220 -2.17 0.98 -4.00
N TYR A 221 -0.90 0.83 -4.36
CA TYR A 221 -0.46 0.08 -5.53
C TYR A 221 0.43 -1.10 -5.15
N LEU A 222 0.28 -2.19 -5.92
CA LEU A 222 1.40 -3.10 -6.15
C LEU A 222 2.44 -2.36 -7.00
N VAL A 223 3.68 -2.32 -6.55
CA VAL A 223 4.79 -1.60 -7.18
C VAL A 223 5.95 -2.56 -7.42
N ALA A 224 6.62 -2.45 -8.57
CA ALA A 224 7.79 -3.26 -8.90
C ALA A 224 8.85 -2.42 -9.63
N ARG A 225 9.93 -3.06 -10.07
CA ARG A 225 10.96 -2.41 -10.87
C ARG A 225 10.57 -2.40 -12.36
N PRO A 226 11.12 -1.48 -13.17
CA PRO A 226 10.91 -1.49 -14.62
C PRO A 226 11.37 -2.79 -15.30
N ASP A 227 12.40 -3.45 -14.76
CA ASP A 227 13.00 -4.64 -15.35
C ASP A 227 12.24 -5.94 -15.07
N ASN A 228 11.32 -5.95 -14.10
CA ASN A 228 10.51 -7.13 -13.77
C ASN A 228 8.99 -6.89 -13.83
N LYS A 229 8.53 -5.67 -14.12
CA LYS A 229 7.10 -5.30 -14.21
C LYS A 229 6.28 -6.19 -15.16
N ASP A 230 6.92 -6.69 -16.21
CA ASP A 230 6.28 -7.49 -17.27
C ASP A 230 6.48 -9.01 -17.08
N SER A 231 7.08 -9.43 -15.96
CA SER A 231 7.20 -10.85 -15.64
C SER A 231 5.83 -11.49 -15.40
N GLU A 232 5.69 -12.75 -15.79
CA GLU A 232 4.42 -13.49 -15.64
C GLU A 232 3.99 -13.60 -14.17
N ALA A 233 4.94 -13.74 -13.23
CA ALA A 233 4.64 -13.77 -11.81
C ALA A 233 4.06 -12.44 -11.28
N ILE A 234 4.59 -11.29 -11.71
CA ILE A 234 4.06 -9.97 -11.33
C ILE A 234 2.67 -9.75 -11.93
N LYS A 235 2.47 -10.11 -13.20
CA LYS A 235 1.16 -10.02 -13.86
C LYS A 235 0.12 -10.89 -13.15
N GLU A 236 0.51 -12.10 -12.76
CA GLU A 236 -0.40 -13.03 -12.09
C GLU A 236 -0.74 -12.55 -10.68
N LEU A 237 0.23 -12.05 -9.90
CA LEU A 237 -0.03 -11.40 -8.61
C LEU A 237 -1.01 -10.23 -8.77
N ALA A 238 -0.76 -9.33 -9.72
CA ALA A 238 -1.63 -8.19 -9.99
C ALA A 238 -3.07 -8.62 -10.34
N ARG A 239 -3.21 -9.65 -11.18
CA ARG A 239 -4.50 -10.21 -11.60
C ARG A 239 -5.25 -10.83 -10.42
N VAL A 240 -4.56 -11.57 -9.54
CA VAL A 240 -5.18 -12.22 -8.38
C VAL A 240 -5.57 -11.19 -7.32
N LEU A 241 -4.72 -10.20 -7.02
CA LEU A 241 -5.03 -9.11 -6.10
C LEU A 241 -6.24 -8.29 -6.57
N ARG A 242 -6.48 -8.21 -7.88
CA ARG A 242 -7.64 -7.54 -8.48
C ARG A 242 -8.83 -8.47 -8.75
N SER A 243 -8.90 -9.63 -8.10
CA SER A 243 -10.00 -10.58 -8.29
C SER A 243 -11.20 -10.27 -7.39
N GLU A 244 -12.40 -10.68 -7.82
CA GLU A 244 -13.64 -10.50 -7.04
C GLU A 244 -13.54 -11.08 -5.62
N ALA A 245 -12.84 -12.21 -5.45
CA ALA A 245 -12.60 -12.79 -4.13
C ALA A 245 -11.84 -11.84 -3.19
N VAL A 246 -10.86 -11.09 -3.71
CA VAL A 246 -10.11 -10.10 -2.92
C VAL A 246 -10.97 -8.87 -2.63
N LYS A 247 -11.77 -8.43 -3.60
CA LYS A 247 -12.75 -7.36 -3.40
C LYS A 247 -13.70 -7.68 -2.23
N GLN A 248 -14.28 -8.87 -2.22
CA GLN A 248 -15.17 -9.31 -1.15
C GLN A 248 -14.43 -9.46 0.18
N PHE A 249 -13.24 -10.06 0.18
CA PHE A 249 -12.41 -10.17 1.38
C PHE A 249 -12.16 -8.79 2.02
N ILE A 250 -11.79 -7.79 1.23
CA ILE A 250 -11.55 -6.42 1.72
C ILE A 250 -12.83 -5.83 2.32
N LEU A 251 -13.97 -5.92 1.62
CA LEU A 251 -15.24 -5.37 2.06
C LEU A 251 -15.71 -5.99 3.37
N GLU A 252 -15.63 -7.32 3.48
CA GLU A 252 -16.07 -8.08 4.66
C GLU A 252 -15.15 -7.86 5.87
N LYS A 253 -13.83 -7.90 5.64
CA LYS A 253 -12.86 -7.84 6.73
C LYS A 253 -12.72 -6.44 7.31
N TYR A 254 -12.61 -5.42 6.46
CA TYR A 254 -12.28 -4.06 6.89
C TYR A 254 -13.50 -3.14 7.00
N LYS A 255 -14.69 -3.58 6.55
CA LYS A 255 -15.97 -2.90 6.80
C LYS A 255 -15.96 -1.39 6.49
N GLY A 256 -15.29 -1.01 5.40
CA GLY A 256 -15.19 0.38 4.94
C GLY A 256 -13.92 1.13 5.36
N ALA A 257 -13.12 0.61 6.31
CA ALA A 257 -11.80 1.17 6.62
C ALA A 257 -10.80 0.96 5.47
N VAL A 258 -11.02 -0.06 4.63
CA VAL A 258 -10.27 -0.32 3.41
C VAL A 258 -11.27 -0.52 2.28
N VAL A 259 -11.08 0.19 1.17
CA VAL A 259 -12.04 0.23 0.05
C VAL A 259 -11.36 -0.28 -1.24
N PRO A 260 -11.86 -1.32 -1.90
CA PRO A 260 -11.29 -1.79 -3.17
C PRO A 260 -11.31 -0.69 -4.25
N ALA A 261 -10.25 -0.61 -5.06
CA ALA A 261 -10.11 0.37 -6.14
C ALA A 261 -10.43 -0.20 -7.54
N PHE A 262 -11.20 -1.30 -7.60
CA PHE A 262 -11.52 -2.05 -8.81
C PHE A 262 -12.85 -2.79 -8.75
#